data_AF-A0A2N5ADC7-F1
#
_entry.id   AF-A0A2N5ADC7-F1
#
_cell.length_a   1.000
_cell.length_b   1.000
_cell.length_c   1.000
_cell.angle_alpha   90.00
_cell.angle_beta   90.00
_cell.angle_gamma   90.00
#
_symmetry.space_group_name_H-M   'P 1'
#
loop_
_entity.id
_entity.type
_entity.pdbx_description
1 polymer ?
#
loop_
_entity_poly.entity_id
_entity_poly.type
_entity_poly.pdbx_seq_one_letter_code
_entity_poly.pdbx_strand_id
1 'polypeptide(L)'
;YQTSALQQHIEQHAAGLGQALNVRVRMSHFEGLCEMVAHGAGGAILPRVIAERYQQRYRFAVIALQDRWAQRRLCLCYQDDARLTPAMRRLLAWLRQP
;
A
#
# COMPACT_ATOMS: atom_id res chain seq x y z
N TYR A 1 8.26 13.71 7.88
CA TYR A 1 7.50 12.86 6.95
C TYR A 1 8.13 11.48 6.92
N GLN A 2 7.51 10.48 7.55
CA GLN A 2 8.02 9.11 7.51
C GLN A 2 7.54 8.44 6.22
N THR A 3 8.47 7.95 5.40
CA THR A 3 8.14 7.20 4.19
C THR A 3 7.39 5.93 4.59
N SER A 4 6.20 5.70 4.02
CA SER A 4 5.44 4.49 4.31
C SER A 4 6.16 3.25 3.79
N ALA A 5 5.95 2.10 4.42
CA ALA A 5 6.50 0.82 3.94
C ALA A 5 6.04 0.46 2.51
N LEU A 6 4.97 1.09 1.99
CA LEU A 6 4.57 0.99 0.59
C LEU A 6 5.48 1.80 -0.31
N GLN A 7 5.72 3.05 0.05
CA GLN A 7 6.57 3.91 -0.75
C GLN A 7 8.00 3.38 -0.78
N GLN A 8 8.54 2.90 0.35
CA GLN A 8 9.88 2.28 0.38
C GLN A 8 9.97 1.05 -0.52
N HIS A 9 8.94 0.19 -0.51
CA HIS A 9 8.89 -1.02 -1.37
C HIS A 9 8.93 -0.66 -2.86
N ILE A 10 8.14 0.33 -3.28
CA ILE A 10 8.11 0.77 -4.68
C ILE A 10 9.45 1.41 -5.06
N GLU A 11 10.01 2.26 -4.18
CA GLU A 11 11.31 2.91 -4.41
C GLU A 11 12.45 1.87 -4.51
N GLN A 12 12.43 0.80 -3.69
CA GLN A 12 13.39 -0.30 -3.77
C GLN A 12 13.31 -1.04 -5.11
N HIS A 13 12.10 -1.29 -5.62
CA HIS A 13 11.94 -1.92 -6.93
C HIS A 13 12.40 -1.02 -8.08
N ALA A 14 12.12 0.28 -8.02
CA ALA A 14 12.66 1.24 -8.99
C ALA A 14 14.20 1.27 -8.96
N ALA A 15 14.78 1.34 -7.76
CA ALA A 15 16.24 1.33 -7.58
C ALA A 15 16.88 0.04 -8.10
N GLY A 16 16.25 -1.12 -7.90
CA GLY A 16 16.70 -2.40 -8.46
C GLY A 16 16.71 -2.45 -9.99
N LEU A 17 15.95 -1.59 -10.65
CA LEU A 17 15.94 -1.40 -12.11
C LEU A 17 16.92 -0.29 -12.57
N GLY A 18 17.73 0.27 -11.65
CA GLY A 18 18.60 1.41 -11.94
C GLY A 18 17.84 2.72 -12.15
N GLN A 19 16.58 2.80 -11.71
CA GLN A 19 15.70 3.96 -11.88
C GLN A 19 15.41 4.64 -10.55
N ALA A 20 15.08 5.93 -10.60
CA ALA A 20 14.51 6.67 -9.48
C ALA A 20 13.12 7.17 -9.86
N LEU A 21 12.17 7.09 -8.93
CA LEU A 21 10.83 7.64 -9.15
C LEU A 21 10.90 9.17 -9.15
N ASN A 22 10.38 9.78 -10.21
CA ASN A 22 10.16 11.23 -10.24
C ASN A 22 8.88 11.56 -9.45
N VAL A 23 9.02 11.76 -8.14
CA VAL A 23 7.91 12.05 -7.23
C VAL A 23 7.61 13.55 -7.21
N ARG A 24 6.47 13.94 -7.78
CA ARG A 24 6.02 15.35 -7.81
C ARG A 24 5.42 15.82 -6.49
N VAL A 25 4.67 14.96 -5.82
CA VAL A 25 3.95 15.26 -4.57
C VAL A 25 3.95 14.03 -3.67
N ARG A 26 4.11 14.23 -2.36
CA ARG A 26 3.97 13.18 -1.34
C ARG A 26 2.76 13.50 -0.46
N MET A 27 1.82 12.57 -0.41
CA MET A 27 0.62 12.67 0.42
C MET A 27 0.75 11.77 1.66
N SER A 28 0.22 12.22 2.80
CA SER A 28 0.17 11.43 4.03
C SER A 28 -1.00 10.42 4.05
N HIS A 29 -1.99 10.58 3.16
CA HIS A 29 -3.19 9.74 3.10
C HIS A 29 -3.58 9.43 1.65
N PHE A 30 -4.22 8.29 1.43
CA PHE A 30 -4.63 7.85 0.10
C PHE A 30 -5.77 8.68 -0.51
N GLU A 31 -6.65 9.27 0.30
CA GLU A 31 -7.76 10.09 -0.20
C GLU A 31 -7.26 11.27 -1.03
N GLY A 32 -6.41 12.12 -0.44
CA GLY A 32 -5.84 13.27 -1.13
C GLY A 32 -4.98 12.88 -2.34
N LEU A 33 -4.33 11.70 -2.29
CA LEU A 33 -3.63 11.16 -3.45
C LEU A 33 -4.60 10.83 -4.59
N CYS A 34 -5.73 10.18 -4.30
CA CYS A 34 -6.75 9.85 -5.31
C CYS A 34 -7.42 11.11 -5.88
N GLU A 35 -7.71 12.10 -5.02
CA GLU A 35 -8.26 13.39 -5.41
C GLU A 35 -7.33 14.13 -6.38
N MET A 36 -6.04 14.24 -6.04
CA MET A 36 -5.03 14.90 -6.88
C MET A 36 -4.89 14.21 -8.25
N VAL A 37 -4.91 12.87 -8.27
CA VAL A 37 -4.88 12.10 -9.54
C VAL A 37 -6.14 12.38 -10.37
N ALA A 38 -7.32 12.41 -9.75
CA ALA A 38 -8.57 12.70 -10.44
C ALA A 38 -8.61 14.13 -11.02
N HIS A 39 -7.88 15.07 -10.42
CA HIS A 39 -7.70 16.44 -10.92
C HIS A 39 -6.50 16.60 -11.88
N GLY A 40 -5.87 15.50 -12.31
CA GLY A 40 -4.84 15.53 -13.36
C GLY A 40 -3.43 15.86 -12.90
N ALA A 41 -3.13 15.80 -11.60
CA ALA A 41 -1.78 16.07 -11.09
C ALA A 41 -0.72 15.02 -11.54
N GLY A 42 -1.17 13.85 -11.99
CA GLY A 42 -0.32 12.75 -12.46
C GLY A 42 -0.92 11.39 -12.15
N GLY A 43 -0.07 10.37 -12.06
CA GLY A 43 -0.43 9.01 -11.64
C GLY A 43 0.15 8.64 -10.27
N ALA A 44 -0.34 7.56 -9.69
CA ALA A 44 0.14 7.04 -8.42
C ALA A 44 0.05 5.50 -8.37
N ILE A 45 0.89 4.90 -7.52
CA ILE A 45 0.86 3.45 -7.23
C ILE A 45 0.30 3.26 -5.82
N LEU A 46 -0.76 2.46 -5.69
CA LEU A 46 -1.48 2.21 -4.44
C LEU A 46 -2.10 0.80 -4.42
N PRO A 47 -2.50 0.27 -3.25
CA PRO A 47 -3.18 -1.02 -3.18
C PRO A 47 -4.55 -0.98 -3.87
N ARG A 48 -4.91 -2.07 -4.56
CA ARG A 48 -6.17 -2.18 -5.31
C ARG A 48 -7.41 -1.84 -4.48
N VAL A 49 -7.51 -2.38 -3.27
CA VAL A 49 -8.66 -2.16 -2.37
C VAL A 49 -8.88 -0.67 -2.04
N ILE A 50 -7.80 0.13 -2.05
CA ILE A 50 -7.86 1.56 -1.82
C ILE A 50 -8.34 2.28 -3.09
N ALA A 51 -7.81 1.90 -4.25
CA ALA A 51 -8.26 2.44 -5.53
C ALA A 51 -9.76 2.18 -5.75
N GLU A 52 -10.23 0.95 -5.55
CA GLU A 52 -11.64 0.56 -5.68
C GLU A 52 -12.55 1.37 -4.75
N ARG A 53 -12.12 1.57 -3.49
CA ARG A 53 -12.84 2.38 -2.51
C ARG A 53 -13.02 3.83 -3.00
N TYR A 54 -11.95 4.46 -3.49
CA TYR A 54 -11.98 5.87 -3.86
C TYR A 54 -12.52 6.13 -5.28
N GLN A 55 -12.62 5.12 -6.14
CA GLN A 55 -13.31 5.24 -7.43
C GLN A 55 -14.81 5.57 -7.28
N GLN A 56 -15.41 5.26 -6.13
CA GLN A 56 -16.79 5.67 -5.81
C GLN A 56 -16.93 7.19 -5.63
N ARG A 57 -15.83 7.87 -5.25
CA ARG A 57 -15.81 9.30 -4.92
C ARG A 57 -15.14 10.15 -5.98
N TYR A 58 -14.05 9.66 -6.59
CA TYR A 58 -13.24 10.41 -7.55
C TYR A 58 -13.12 9.66 -8.87
N ARG A 59 -13.07 10.40 -9.98
CA ARG A 59 -12.99 9.81 -11.33
C ARG A 59 -11.52 9.64 -11.75
N PHE A 60 -11.03 8.41 -11.73
CA PHE A 60 -9.71 8.05 -12.24
C PHE A 60 -9.70 6.61 -12.78
N ALA A 61 -8.80 6.34 -13.73
CA ALA A 61 -8.56 5.00 -14.25
C ALA A 61 -7.61 4.23 -13.32
N VAL A 62 -7.81 2.91 -13.23
CA VAL A 62 -6.95 2.00 -12.46
C VAL A 62 -6.36 0.97 -13.40
N ILE A 63 -5.04 0.84 -13.39
CA ILE A 63 -4.31 -0.15 -14.17
C ILE A 63 -3.58 -1.07 -13.20
N ALA A 64 -3.81 -2.38 -13.34
CA ALA A 64 -3.13 -3.37 -12.52
C ALA A 64 -1.68 -3.54 -12.97
N LEU A 65 -0.75 -3.43 -12.03
CA LEU A 65 0.65 -3.82 -12.24
C LEU A 65 0.72 -5.35 -12.32
N GLN A 66 1.43 -5.86 -13.32
CA GLN A 66 1.54 -7.30 -13.58
C GLN A 66 2.80 -7.92 -12.95
N ASP A 67 3.71 -7.09 -12.48
CA ASP A 67 4.93 -7.54 -11.83
C ASP A 67 4.64 -8.30 -10.54
N ARG A 68 5.40 -9.36 -10.28
CA ARG A 68 5.27 -10.18 -9.06
C ARG A 68 5.37 -9.36 -7.78
N TRP A 69 6.16 -8.28 -7.79
CA TRP A 69 6.32 -7.41 -6.62
C TRP A 69 5.08 -6.58 -6.27
N ALA A 70 4.15 -6.42 -7.20
CA ALA A 70 2.92 -5.67 -6.99
C ALA A 70 1.95 -6.42 -6.06
N GLN A 71 2.08 -7.75 -5.96
CA GLN A 71 1.34 -8.53 -4.98
C GLN A 71 1.93 -8.29 -3.59
N ARG A 72 1.23 -7.46 -2.80
CA ARG A 72 1.65 -7.17 -1.43
C ARG A 72 1.38 -8.36 -0.51
N ARG A 73 2.42 -8.76 0.23
CA ARG A 73 2.31 -9.72 1.32
C ARG A 73 2.27 -8.95 2.64
N LEU A 74 1.10 -8.93 3.27
CA LEU A 74 0.97 -8.45 4.64
C LEU A 74 1.30 -9.61 5.60
N CYS A 75 2.18 -9.35 6.56
CA CYS A 75 2.63 -10.33 7.53
C CYS A 75 2.21 -9.92 8.93
N LEU A 76 1.73 -10.88 9.72
CA LEU A 76 1.56 -10.73 11.16
C LEU A 76 2.87 -11.15 11.83
N CYS A 77 3.58 -10.20 12.43
CA CYS A 77 4.87 -10.44 13.07
C CYS A 77 4.72 -10.42 14.59
N TYR A 78 5.18 -11.48 15.26
CA TYR A 78 5.22 -11.60 16.72
C TYR A 78 6.45 -12.42 17.10
N GLN A 79 6.91 -12.32 18.36
CA GLN A 79 8.16 -12.95 18.78
C GLN A 79 8.08 -14.48 18.78
N ASP A 80 7.12 -15.06 19.52
CA ASP A 80 6.97 -16.50 19.68
C ASP A 80 5.54 -16.82 20.15
N ASP A 81 4.98 -17.95 19.71
CA ASP A 81 3.64 -18.41 20.09
C ASP A 81 3.51 -18.66 21.61
N ALA A 82 4.55 -19.13 22.28
CA ALA A 82 4.57 -19.34 23.74
C ALA A 82 4.42 -18.01 24.51
N ARG A 83 4.87 -16.90 23.93
CA ARG A 83 4.82 -15.56 24.55
C ARG A 83 3.48 -14.84 24.32
N LEU A 84 2.58 -15.40 23.51
CA LEU A 84 1.29 -14.78 23.22
C LEU A 84 0.32 -14.93 24.40
N THR A 85 -0.19 -13.79 24.87
CA THR A 85 -1.33 -13.78 25.81
C THR A 85 -2.58 -14.39 25.15
N PRO A 86 -3.54 -14.91 25.92
CA PRO A 86 -4.79 -15.44 25.37
C PRO A 86 -5.58 -14.42 24.53
N ALA A 87 -5.50 -13.13 24.86
CA ALA A 87 -6.09 -12.05 24.07
C ALA A 87 -5.39 -11.91 22.71
N MET A 88 -4.05 -11.91 22.68
CA MET A 88 -3.28 -11.79 21.44
C MET A 88 -3.50 -13.00 20.51
N ARG A 89 -3.58 -14.22 21.06
CA ARG A 89 -3.91 -15.41 20.26
C ARG A 89 -5.28 -15.30 19.59
N ARG A 90 -6.29 -14.82 20.31
CA ARG A 90 -7.64 -14.59 19.75
C ARG A 90 -7.62 -13.53 18.66
N LEU A 91 -6.89 -12.43 18.87
CA LEU A 91 -6.73 -11.39 17.85
C LEU A 91 -6.03 -11.93 16.60
N LEU A 92 -4.93 -12.68 16.76
CA LEU A 92 -4.22 -13.29 15.62
C LEU A 92 -5.09 -14.28 14.87
N ALA A 93 -5.89 -15.10 15.57
CA ALA A 93 -6.84 -16.01 14.95
C ALA A 93 -7.89 -15.25 14.14
N TRP A 94 -8.40 -14.14 14.66
CA TRP A 94 -9.35 -13.27 13.96
C TRP A 94 -8.72 -12.61 12.73
N LEU A 95 -7.51 -12.04 12.84
CA LEU A 95 -6.80 -11.39 11.73
C LEU A 95 -6.34 -12.34 10.62
N ARG A 96 -6.27 -13.64 10.88
CA ARG A 96 -5.94 -14.67 9.88
C ARG A 96 -7.14 -15.12 9.05
N GLN A 97 -8.35 -14.71 9.44
CA GLN A 97 -9.55 -15.00 8.66
C GLN A 97 -9.50 -14.20 7.34
N PRO A 98 -9.89 -14.81 6.20
CA PRO A 98 -9.89 -14.15 4.90
C PRO A 98 -10.91 -13.01 4.80
#